data_AF-A0A7C0UN60-F1
#
_entry.id   AF-A0A7C0UN60-F1
#
_cell.length_a   1.000
_cell.length_b   1.000
_cell.length_c   1.000
_cell.angle_alpha   90.00
_cell.angle_beta   90.00
_cell.angle_gamma   90.00
#
_symmetry.space_group_name_H-M   'P 1'
#
loop_
_entity.id
_entity.type
_entity.pdbx_description
1 polymer ?
#
loop_
_entity_poly.entity_id
_entity_poly.type
_entity_poly.pdbx_seq_one_letter_code
_entity_poly.pdbx_strand_id
1 'polypeptide(L)'
;MRIFTGKKWRSGFLDYHRNKNEYRIQVLAWKNLEKLENVYHTRAKSLRLLINYFPVVGFHGLFTKTWSRLREERRNEKYISCGFGKIIESADGKIFPEGELVGFVAPLHPALVERIVLPEELIFPVEGGFASDEKIDKSDIPEISADTILHSFFDKKEHRDAWWKDIRGWSIYSGMKISKETRKKLVDGLKKEIKNSEWLKFQKIDARNASRVAETKGQVKKTSSNAKRGILFGYGNYAKINIIPYSKPFVDIQTVHEIDPTQIFLEKRIQRWDSDPFPRKDEKYDVYFVASYNHTHIPITLHALRQGAYVVVEKPVVMDYDELNELEKALRKSGRRLFTGFHKRYGSFNEMAIEDLGVKYGDPISYHSIVYELIQPEFFWYNWPVSRSTFFANGCHQIDHFLHLNNFSKPKDFGIKLLQDGAVEVWIELENGASFTTTFSEKGSLRVGPRDHVELKVYGRNVKITDAINYQSEDNHRIIRKKRIFKTDSYRDMYQKIGRRISNNEEGDSIESILISAKIMLDLEEKLQEMKGWGDKYKRAKEKFWSYFK
;
A
#
# COMPACT_ATOMS: atom_id res chain seq x y z
N MET A 1 16.24 -4.26 -16.11
CA MET A 1 16.68 -2.89 -16.47
C MET A 1 17.71 -2.25 -15.53
N ARG A 2 18.24 -1.10 -15.93
CA ARG A 2 19.04 -0.15 -15.11
C ARG A 2 18.18 1.00 -14.55
N ILE A 3 18.52 1.48 -13.35
CA ILE A 3 17.86 2.62 -12.69
C ILE A 3 18.91 3.50 -12.01
N PHE A 4 18.74 4.82 -12.09
CA PHE A 4 19.57 5.78 -11.38
C PHE A 4 19.06 5.93 -9.95
N THR A 5 19.77 5.35 -8.98
CA THR A 5 19.40 5.41 -7.55
C THR A 5 20.63 5.63 -6.69
N GLY A 6 20.50 6.48 -5.66
CA GLY A 6 21.62 6.80 -4.77
C GLY A 6 22.84 7.34 -5.54
N LYS A 7 22.59 8.24 -6.49
CA LYS A 7 23.61 8.89 -7.35
C LYS A 7 24.42 7.95 -8.24
N LYS A 8 23.92 6.74 -8.53
CA LYS A 8 24.60 5.78 -9.41
C LYS A 8 23.63 5.13 -10.39
N TRP A 9 24.08 4.94 -11.63
CA TRP A 9 23.42 4.13 -12.64
C TRP A 9 23.68 2.64 -12.36
N ARG A 10 22.66 1.90 -11.95
CA ARG A 10 22.80 0.53 -11.43
C ARG A 10 21.98 -0.45 -12.25
N SER A 11 22.55 -1.62 -12.53
CA SER A 11 21.86 -2.73 -13.22
C SER A 11 21.20 -3.71 -12.25
N GLY A 12 20.39 -4.62 -12.78
CA GLY A 12 19.84 -5.76 -12.04
C GLY A 12 18.47 -5.53 -11.39
N PHE A 13 17.79 -4.43 -11.72
CA PHE A 13 16.39 -4.21 -11.39
C PHE A 13 15.48 -4.95 -12.37
N LEU A 14 14.29 -5.35 -11.91
CA LEU A 14 13.23 -5.77 -12.81
C LEU A 14 12.72 -4.58 -13.62
N ASP A 15 12.16 -4.89 -14.77
CA ASP A 15 11.33 -3.97 -15.52
C ASP A 15 9.95 -3.84 -14.85
N TYR A 16 9.30 -2.69 -14.97
CA TYR A 16 7.90 -2.54 -14.58
C TYR A 16 7.04 -3.54 -15.35
N HIS A 17 6.04 -4.13 -14.70
CA HIS A 17 5.06 -4.95 -15.40
C HIS A 17 4.27 -4.08 -16.39
N ARG A 18 4.12 -4.57 -17.63
CA ARG A 18 3.32 -3.90 -18.66
C ARG A 18 1.95 -4.54 -18.74
N ASN A 19 0.91 -3.79 -18.37
CA ASN A 19 -0.47 -4.22 -18.62
C ASN A 19 -0.81 -4.07 -20.11
N LYS A 20 -1.90 -4.70 -20.54
CA LYS A 20 -2.35 -4.71 -21.95
C LYS A 20 -2.51 -3.30 -22.55
N ASN A 21 -2.92 -2.33 -21.72
CA ASN A 21 -3.19 -0.95 -22.13
C ASN A 21 -1.99 0.00 -21.91
N GLU A 22 -0.81 -0.55 -21.63
CA GLU A 22 0.41 0.22 -21.40
C GLU A 22 1.50 -0.12 -22.43
N TYR A 23 2.39 0.83 -22.61
CA TYR A 23 3.50 0.77 -23.55
C TYR A 23 4.80 0.74 -22.79
N ARG A 24 5.75 -0.07 -23.27
CA ARG A 24 7.13 -0.05 -22.77
C ARG A 24 7.97 0.83 -23.68
N ILE A 25 8.63 1.81 -23.08
CA ILE A 25 9.43 2.82 -23.78
C ILE A 25 10.90 2.64 -23.39
N GLN A 26 11.76 2.46 -24.39
CA GLN A 26 13.21 2.63 -24.24
C GLN A 26 13.52 4.12 -24.18
N VAL A 27 13.99 4.59 -23.02
CA VAL A 27 14.30 6.00 -22.80
C VAL A 27 15.51 6.39 -23.64
N LEU A 28 15.44 7.54 -24.32
CA LEU A 28 16.55 8.19 -25.04
C LEU A 28 16.96 9.50 -24.38
N ALA A 29 16.00 10.24 -23.85
CA ALA A 29 16.24 11.43 -23.06
C ALA A 29 15.27 11.54 -21.88
N TRP A 30 15.74 12.08 -20.77
CA TRP A 30 14.99 12.21 -19.52
C TRP A 30 15.37 13.49 -18.78
N LYS A 31 14.38 14.29 -18.41
CA LYS A 31 14.54 15.52 -17.64
C LYS A 31 13.69 15.46 -16.39
N ASN A 32 14.31 15.58 -15.23
CA ASN A 32 13.61 15.71 -13.96
C ASN A 32 13.05 17.12 -13.82
N LEU A 33 11.72 17.24 -13.73
CA LEU A 33 11.00 18.51 -13.65
C LEU A 33 10.79 18.95 -12.20
N GLU A 34 10.40 18.01 -11.34
CA GLU A 34 10.11 18.28 -9.93
C GLU A 34 10.49 17.07 -9.10
N LYS A 35 11.17 17.28 -7.97
CA LYS A 35 11.33 16.24 -6.95
C LYS A 35 10.07 16.21 -6.08
N LEU A 36 9.38 15.07 -6.05
CA LEU A 36 8.17 14.92 -5.26
C LEU A 36 8.53 14.67 -3.79
N GLU A 37 8.32 15.69 -2.97
CA GLU A 37 8.27 15.53 -1.51
C GLU A 37 6.88 15.00 -1.12
N ASN A 38 6.72 14.48 0.11
CA ASN A 38 5.42 14.04 0.62
C ASN A 38 4.73 12.89 -0.16
N VAL A 39 5.48 12.05 -0.87
CA VAL A 39 4.97 10.78 -1.43
C VAL A 39 4.88 9.68 -0.36
N TYR A 40 5.78 9.72 0.61
CA TYR A 40 5.87 8.73 1.69
C TYR A 40 6.09 9.43 3.03
N HIS A 41 5.74 8.75 4.11
CA HIS A 41 6.11 9.16 5.46
C HIS A 41 7.64 9.13 5.62
N THR A 42 8.29 10.28 5.43
CA THR A 42 9.71 10.45 5.72
C THR A 42 9.87 11.02 7.12
N ARG A 43 10.76 10.42 7.93
CA ARG A 43 11.08 10.96 9.26
C ARG A 43 12.48 11.57 9.22
N ALA A 44 12.64 12.73 9.85
CA ALA A 44 13.95 13.36 10.01
C ALA A 44 14.96 12.38 10.64
N LYS A 45 16.18 12.34 10.10
CA LYS A 45 17.30 11.55 10.64
C LYS A 45 17.78 12.22 11.94
N SER A 46 17.15 11.91 13.06
CA SER A 46 17.53 12.42 14.39
C SER A 46 17.81 11.28 15.36
N LEU A 47 19.01 11.29 15.95
CA LEU A 47 19.43 10.33 16.98
C LEU A 47 18.52 10.42 18.22
N ARG A 48 18.10 11.64 18.59
CA ARG A 48 17.14 11.90 19.67
C ARG A 48 15.77 11.25 19.39
N LEU A 49 15.28 11.30 18.14
CA LEU A 49 14.04 10.62 17.75
C LEU A 49 14.17 9.09 17.75
N LEU A 50 15.36 8.54 17.48
CA LEU A 50 15.64 7.10 17.57
C LEU A 50 15.65 6.62 19.03
N ILE A 51 16.32 7.35 19.93
CA ILE A 51 16.38 7.05 21.37
C ILE A 51 14.97 7.11 21.98
N ASN A 52 14.18 8.13 21.64
CA ASN A 52 12.78 8.23 22.10
C ASN A 52 11.88 7.11 21.59
N TYR A 53 12.30 6.38 20.56
CA TYR A 53 11.54 5.27 19.98
C TYR A 53 11.87 3.93 20.65
N PHE A 54 13.01 3.83 21.33
CA PHE A 54 13.43 2.62 22.02
C PHE A 54 12.39 2.09 23.03
N PRO A 55 11.77 2.93 23.90
CA PRO A 55 10.73 2.45 24.80
C PRO A 55 9.51 1.88 24.07
N VAL A 56 9.24 2.30 22.84
CA VAL A 56 8.05 1.90 22.06
C VAL A 56 8.22 0.53 21.38
N VAL A 57 9.42 0.24 20.85
CA VAL A 57 9.66 -0.94 19.98
C VAL A 57 10.81 -1.85 20.42
N GLY A 58 11.52 -1.50 21.49
CA GLY A 58 12.66 -2.27 21.99
C GLY A 58 13.88 -2.28 21.06
N PHE A 59 14.92 -3.03 21.44
CA PHE A 59 16.19 -3.12 20.69
C PHE A 59 16.02 -3.72 19.30
N HIS A 60 15.26 -4.82 19.21
CA HIS A 60 15.01 -5.49 17.93
C HIS A 60 14.24 -4.59 16.96
N GLY A 61 13.19 -3.91 17.43
CA GLY A 61 12.42 -2.96 16.62
C GLY A 61 13.21 -1.71 16.20
N LEU A 62 14.19 -1.29 16.99
CA LEU A 62 15.07 -0.17 16.64
C LEU A 62 16.04 -0.56 15.51
N PHE A 63 16.64 -1.75 15.59
CA PHE A 63 17.56 -2.26 14.57
C PHE A 63 16.87 -2.47 13.22
N THR A 64 15.73 -3.16 13.22
CA THR A 64 14.93 -3.40 11.99
C THR A 64 14.48 -2.09 11.34
N LYS A 65 14.05 -1.11 12.14
CA LYS A 65 13.64 0.21 11.64
C LYS A 65 14.80 1.01 11.05
N THR A 66 15.99 0.94 11.65
CA THR A 66 17.18 1.64 11.15
C THR A 66 17.64 1.06 9.82
N TRP A 67 17.68 -0.27 9.71
CA TRP A 67 18.02 -0.96 8.49
C TRP A 67 16.96 -0.76 7.38
N SER A 68 15.68 -0.74 7.75
CA SER A 68 14.59 -0.46 6.81
C SER A 68 14.71 0.94 6.22
N ARG A 69 15.01 1.96 7.04
CA ARG A 69 15.19 3.35 6.57
C ARG A 69 16.24 3.48 5.46
N LEU A 70 17.37 2.79 5.60
CA LEU A 70 18.42 2.78 4.58
C LEU A 70 17.96 2.10 3.28
N ARG A 71 17.10 1.07 3.37
CA ARG A 71 16.51 0.38 2.22
C ARG A 71 15.41 1.20 1.54
N GLU A 72 14.66 1.99 2.29
CA GLU A 72 13.56 2.82 1.77
C GLU A 72 14.02 4.14 1.15
N GLU A 73 15.20 4.65 1.50
CA GLU A 73 15.72 5.92 0.98
C GLU A 73 15.72 6.00 -0.55
N ARG A 74 16.00 4.87 -1.23
CA ARG A 74 15.98 4.78 -2.70
C ARG A 74 14.58 4.81 -3.29
N ARG A 75 13.60 4.20 -2.61
CA ARG A 75 12.19 4.24 -3.03
C ARG A 75 11.61 5.62 -2.89
N ASN A 76 11.99 6.30 -1.81
CA ASN A 76 11.43 7.60 -1.47
C ASN A 76 11.88 8.72 -2.42
N GLU A 77 12.91 8.47 -3.23
CA GLU A 77 13.39 9.43 -4.22
C GLU A 77 12.55 9.32 -5.52
N LYS A 78 11.46 10.08 -5.56
CA LYS A 78 10.53 10.14 -6.70
C LYS A 78 10.50 11.52 -7.34
N TYR A 79 10.25 11.53 -8.64
CA TYR A 79 10.22 12.72 -9.48
C TYR A 79 9.03 12.68 -10.43
N ILE A 80 8.58 13.88 -10.79
CA ILE A 80 7.94 14.10 -12.09
C ILE A 80 9.07 14.35 -13.09
N SER A 81 8.95 13.70 -14.24
CA SER A 81 9.93 13.83 -15.31
C SER A 81 9.25 13.86 -16.66
N CYS A 82 9.98 14.29 -17.68
CA CYS A 82 9.55 14.17 -19.05
C CYS A 82 10.72 13.80 -19.95
N GLY A 83 10.43 13.46 -21.20
CA GLY A 83 11.46 13.15 -22.17
C GLY A 83 10.88 12.53 -23.42
N PHE A 84 11.73 11.81 -24.13
CA PHE A 84 11.35 11.08 -25.33
C PHE A 84 12.13 9.77 -25.43
N GLY A 85 11.55 8.82 -26.16
CA GLY A 85 12.06 7.46 -26.26
C GLY A 85 11.37 6.69 -27.37
N LYS A 86 11.80 5.45 -27.58
CA LYS A 86 11.21 4.55 -28.58
C LYS A 86 10.31 3.52 -27.93
N ILE A 87 9.14 3.25 -28.50
CA ILE A 87 8.32 2.11 -28.10
C ILE A 87 9.08 0.83 -28.41
N ILE A 88 9.19 -0.07 -27.44
CA ILE A 88 9.80 -1.40 -27.61
C ILE A 88 8.83 -2.54 -27.37
N GLU A 89 7.72 -2.28 -26.67
CA GLU A 89 6.57 -3.18 -26.57
C GLU A 89 5.31 -2.31 -26.60
N SER A 90 4.44 -2.56 -27.58
CA SER A 90 3.20 -1.80 -27.75
C SER A 90 2.06 -2.33 -26.86
N ALA A 91 1.07 -1.48 -26.58
CA ALA A 91 -0.20 -1.91 -26.01
C ALA A 91 -1.01 -2.74 -27.03
N ASP A 92 -2.00 -3.49 -26.56
CA ASP A 92 -2.83 -4.36 -27.41
C ASP A 92 -3.61 -3.55 -28.47
N GLY A 93 -4.00 -2.31 -28.14
CA GLY A 93 -4.66 -1.37 -29.06
C GLY A 93 -3.74 -0.81 -30.16
N LYS A 94 -2.42 -1.00 -30.05
CA LYS A 94 -1.39 -0.61 -31.04
C LYS A 94 -1.49 0.84 -31.55
N ILE A 95 -1.91 1.79 -30.70
CA ILE A 95 -1.99 3.21 -31.07
C ILE A 95 -0.58 3.75 -31.39
N PHE A 96 0.42 3.30 -30.63
CA PHE A 96 1.84 3.55 -30.91
C PHE A 96 2.58 2.24 -31.26
N PRO A 97 2.94 1.96 -32.52
CA PRO A 97 3.72 0.78 -32.91
C PRO A 97 5.13 0.71 -32.30
N GLU A 98 5.69 -0.50 -32.25
CA GLU A 98 7.08 -0.72 -31.87
C GLU A 98 8.05 0.00 -32.83
N GLY A 99 9.10 0.58 -32.26
CA GLY A 99 10.08 1.42 -32.95
C GLY A 99 9.70 2.89 -33.05
N GLU A 100 8.43 3.25 -32.83
CA GLU A 100 7.97 4.64 -32.91
C GLU A 100 8.63 5.52 -31.85
N LEU A 101 9.05 6.72 -32.27
CA LEU A 101 9.57 7.76 -31.39
C LEU A 101 8.39 8.52 -30.77
N VAL A 102 8.37 8.60 -29.45
CA VAL A 102 7.32 9.27 -28.67
C VAL A 102 7.92 10.19 -27.63
N GLY A 103 7.21 11.28 -27.32
CA GLY A 103 7.43 12.02 -26.08
C GLY A 103 6.60 11.42 -24.95
N PHE A 104 7.03 11.64 -23.71
CA PHE A 104 6.32 11.13 -22.55
C PHE A 104 6.45 12.05 -21.33
N VAL A 105 5.49 11.90 -20.40
CA VAL A 105 5.55 12.49 -19.06
C VAL A 105 5.43 11.38 -18.01
N ALA A 106 6.40 11.32 -17.09
CA ALA A 106 6.54 10.29 -16.08
C ALA A 106 6.21 10.88 -14.68
N PRO A 107 5.02 10.61 -14.11
CA PRO A 107 4.52 11.35 -12.94
C PRO A 107 5.12 10.94 -11.60
N LEU A 108 5.53 9.67 -11.45
CA LEU A 108 5.97 9.14 -10.16
C LEU A 108 7.08 8.09 -10.31
N HIS A 109 8.27 8.53 -10.75
CA HIS A 109 9.36 7.62 -11.10
C HIS A 109 10.67 7.96 -10.38
N PRO A 110 11.64 7.02 -10.32
CA PRO A 110 13.01 7.33 -9.91
C PRO A 110 13.63 8.41 -10.79
N ALA A 111 14.77 8.96 -10.37
CA ALA A 111 15.45 10.06 -11.08
C ALA A 111 15.77 9.76 -12.56
N LEU A 112 15.93 8.49 -12.93
CA LEU A 112 16.05 7.99 -14.30
C LEU A 112 15.84 6.47 -14.30
N VAL A 113 15.17 5.94 -15.31
CA VAL A 113 15.02 4.51 -15.60
C VAL A 113 15.45 4.22 -17.04
N GLU A 114 16.01 3.03 -17.30
CA GLU A 114 16.43 2.63 -18.65
C GLU A 114 15.22 2.38 -19.54
N ARG A 115 14.17 1.80 -18.97
CA ARG A 115 12.89 1.56 -19.61
C ARG A 115 11.77 1.96 -18.66
N ILE A 116 10.73 2.55 -19.22
CA ILE A 116 9.54 2.95 -18.49
C ILE A 116 8.31 2.27 -19.09
N VAL A 117 7.31 2.02 -18.26
CA VAL A 117 5.97 1.62 -18.69
C VAL A 117 5.02 2.75 -18.38
N LEU A 118 4.27 3.20 -19.40
CA LEU A 118 3.27 4.26 -19.26
C LEU A 118 2.00 3.90 -20.05
N PRO A 119 0.83 4.34 -19.57
CA PRO A 119 -0.39 4.29 -20.36
C PRO A 119 -0.42 5.42 -21.40
N GLU A 120 -1.31 5.28 -22.38
CA GLU A 120 -1.46 6.20 -23.52
C GLU A 120 -1.62 7.67 -23.10
N GLU A 121 -2.32 7.95 -21.99
CA GLU A 121 -2.61 9.31 -21.55
C GLU A 121 -1.37 10.15 -21.21
N LEU A 122 -0.21 9.49 -21.07
CA LEU A 122 1.08 10.09 -20.72
C LEU A 122 2.11 9.99 -21.85
N ILE A 123 1.68 9.54 -23.04
CA ILE A 123 2.50 9.36 -24.23
C ILE A 123 1.97 10.28 -25.34
N PHE A 124 2.89 10.93 -26.05
CA PHE A 124 2.59 11.94 -27.06
C PHE A 124 3.33 11.64 -28.36
N PRO A 125 2.63 11.62 -29.52
CA PRO A 125 3.23 11.31 -30.80
C PRO A 125 4.28 12.36 -31.22
N VAL A 126 5.31 11.92 -31.94
CA VAL A 126 6.31 12.81 -32.58
C VAL A 126 6.11 12.85 -34.11
N GLU A 127 5.64 11.76 -34.72
CA GLU A 127 5.32 11.66 -36.15
C GLU A 127 3.88 11.13 -36.37
N GLY A 128 3.40 11.05 -37.62
CA GLY A 128 2.19 10.26 -37.97
C GLY A 128 0.92 11.03 -38.34
N GLY A 129 -0.26 10.40 -38.20
CA GLY A 129 -1.58 10.91 -38.65
C GLY A 129 -2.43 11.65 -37.60
N PHE A 130 -1.90 11.90 -36.40
CA PHE A 130 -2.62 12.61 -35.31
C PHE A 130 -2.77 14.13 -35.58
N ALA A 131 -3.66 14.82 -34.86
CA ALA A 131 -3.81 16.27 -34.99
C ALA A 131 -2.52 17.01 -34.55
N SER A 132 -2.23 18.17 -35.14
CA SER A 132 -0.98 18.92 -34.90
C SER A 132 -0.85 19.46 -33.46
N ASP A 133 -1.98 19.77 -32.83
CA ASP A 133 -2.04 20.18 -31.42
C ASP A 133 -1.69 19.05 -30.46
N GLU A 134 -1.74 17.78 -30.89
CA GLU A 134 -1.41 16.61 -30.07
C GLU A 134 0.03 16.07 -30.27
N LYS A 135 0.78 16.58 -31.26
CA LYS A 135 2.11 16.05 -31.65
C LYS A 135 3.28 16.94 -31.28
N ILE A 136 4.39 16.37 -30.85
CA ILE A 136 5.68 17.05 -30.72
C ILE A 136 6.35 17.16 -32.10
N ASP A 137 7.02 18.27 -32.36
CA ASP A 137 7.78 18.44 -33.61
C ASP A 137 9.07 17.61 -33.57
N LYS A 138 9.27 16.73 -34.54
CA LYS A 138 10.48 15.90 -34.65
C LYS A 138 11.75 16.74 -34.80
N SER A 139 11.66 17.92 -35.42
CA SER A 139 12.82 18.81 -35.61
C SER A 139 13.36 19.38 -34.30
N ASP A 140 12.53 19.42 -33.24
CA ASP A 140 12.94 19.82 -31.89
C ASP A 140 13.65 18.66 -31.14
N ILE A 141 13.64 17.43 -31.68
CA ILE A 141 14.24 16.25 -31.04
C ILE A 141 15.60 15.95 -31.69
N PRO A 142 16.71 16.01 -30.94
CA PRO A 142 18.02 15.67 -31.49
C PRO A 142 18.11 14.18 -31.83
N GLU A 143 18.93 13.84 -32.82
CA GLU A 143 19.33 12.46 -33.04
C GLU A 143 20.23 11.98 -31.89
N ILE A 144 19.85 10.87 -31.28
CA ILE A 144 20.57 10.26 -30.16
C ILE A 144 20.89 8.82 -30.54
N SER A 145 22.15 8.43 -30.38
CA SER A 145 22.57 7.04 -30.50
C SER A 145 21.84 6.17 -29.48
N ALA A 146 21.42 4.96 -29.87
CA ALA A 146 20.72 4.02 -29.00
C ALA A 146 21.56 3.56 -27.78
N ASP A 147 22.85 3.88 -27.78
CA ASP A 147 23.80 3.51 -26.75
C ASP A 147 23.97 4.56 -25.63
N THR A 148 23.23 5.66 -25.72
CA THR A 148 23.31 6.81 -24.81
C THR A 148 21.93 7.27 -24.37
N ILE A 149 21.78 7.59 -23.08
CA ILE A 149 20.62 8.34 -22.57
C ILE A 149 21.06 9.75 -22.17
N LEU A 150 20.34 10.77 -22.64
CA LEU A 150 20.54 12.15 -22.18
C LEU A 150 19.75 12.39 -20.88
N HIS A 151 20.42 12.84 -19.83
CA HIS A 151 19.81 13.03 -18.52
C HIS A 151 20.08 14.42 -17.95
N SER A 152 19.01 15.12 -17.55
CA SER A 152 19.10 16.33 -16.74
C SER A 152 18.57 16.07 -15.34
N PHE A 153 19.41 16.31 -14.34
CA PHE A 153 18.99 16.30 -12.94
C PHE A 153 18.11 17.51 -12.63
N PHE A 154 17.30 17.35 -11.59
CA PHE A 154 16.48 18.41 -11.05
C PHE A 154 17.36 19.53 -10.48
N ASP A 155 17.15 20.75 -10.95
CA ASP A 155 17.68 21.97 -10.34
C ASP A 155 16.63 22.51 -9.36
N LYS A 156 17.03 22.91 -8.14
CA LYS A 156 16.11 23.29 -7.06
C LYS A 156 15.42 24.62 -7.36
N LYS A 157 14.48 24.64 -8.30
CA LYS A 157 13.64 25.79 -8.63
C LYS A 157 12.22 25.54 -8.15
N GLU A 158 11.59 26.57 -7.55
CA GLU A 158 10.18 26.52 -7.21
C GLU A 158 9.33 26.62 -8.48
N HIS A 159 8.35 25.74 -8.63
CA HIS A 159 7.40 25.76 -9.75
C HIS A 159 5.98 26.01 -9.22
N ARG A 160 5.63 27.28 -9.03
CA ARG A 160 4.29 27.70 -8.55
C ARG A 160 3.18 27.42 -9.58
N ASP A 161 3.49 27.52 -10.87
CA ASP A 161 2.56 27.25 -12.00
C ASP A 161 3.10 26.16 -12.94
N ALA A 162 3.33 24.97 -12.39
CA ALA A 162 3.77 23.81 -13.17
C ALA A 162 2.67 23.29 -14.11
N TRP A 163 2.99 23.09 -15.39
CA TRP A 163 2.06 22.49 -16.37
C TRP A 163 1.73 21.02 -16.06
N TRP A 164 2.50 20.39 -15.18
CA TRP A 164 2.33 19.02 -14.69
C TRP A 164 1.64 18.92 -13.31
N LYS A 165 1.14 20.02 -12.73
CA LYS A 165 0.65 20.05 -11.35
C LYS A 165 -0.44 19.00 -11.04
N ASP A 166 -1.32 18.72 -12.01
CA ASP A 166 -2.48 17.83 -11.83
C ASP A 166 -2.11 16.34 -11.83
N ILE A 167 -0.86 16.00 -12.16
CA ILE A 167 -0.35 14.61 -12.19
C ILE A 167 0.70 14.33 -11.10
N ARG A 168 0.87 15.22 -10.12
CA ARG A 168 1.73 14.97 -8.96
C ARG A 168 1.23 13.75 -8.17
N GLY A 169 2.11 12.77 -7.97
CA GLY A 169 1.76 11.53 -7.29
C GLY A 169 0.79 10.63 -8.06
N TRP A 170 0.51 10.94 -9.34
CA TRP A 170 -0.42 10.15 -10.15
C TRP A 170 0.17 8.77 -10.45
N SER A 171 -0.72 7.77 -10.46
CA SER A 171 -0.40 6.38 -10.80
C SER A 171 -1.62 5.68 -11.38
N ILE A 172 -1.43 4.65 -12.20
CA ILE A 172 -2.52 3.77 -12.68
C ILE A 172 -3.27 3.11 -11.50
N TYR A 173 -2.60 2.93 -10.35
CA TYR A 173 -3.16 2.37 -9.12
C TYR A 173 -3.99 3.38 -8.30
N SER A 174 -4.07 4.65 -8.72
CA SER A 174 -4.76 5.70 -7.94
C SER A 174 -6.26 5.79 -8.18
N GLY A 175 -6.75 5.25 -9.30
CA GLY A 175 -8.10 5.52 -9.80
C GLY A 175 -8.32 6.98 -10.22
N MET A 176 -7.27 7.81 -10.31
CA MET A 176 -7.36 9.18 -10.81
C MET A 176 -7.42 9.21 -12.34
N LYS A 177 -8.36 9.97 -12.90
CA LYS A 177 -8.48 10.18 -14.34
C LYS A 177 -7.68 11.41 -14.77
N ILE A 178 -6.91 11.28 -15.85
CA ILE A 178 -6.32 12.43 -16.54
C ILE A 178 -7.41 13.04 -17.43
N SER A 179 -7.79 14.29 -17.14
CA SER A 179 -8.81 15.00 -17.92
C SER A 179 -8.26 15.41 -19.30
N LYS A 180 -9.15 15.69 -20.26
CA LYS A 180 -8.73 16.23 -21.57
C LYS A 180 -7.97 17.54 -21.43
N GLU A 181 -8.39 18.41 -20.51
CA GLU A 181 -7.71 19.68 -20.24
C GLU A 181 -6.32 19.47 -19.65
N THR A 182 -6.19 18.55 -18.68
CA THR A 182 -4.90 18.18 -18.10
C THR A 182 -3.99 17.61 -19.20
N ARG A 183 -4.48 16.67 -20.02
CA ARG A 183 -3.70 16.11 -21.13
C ARG A 183 -3.23 17.18 -22.12
N LYS A 184 -4.09 18.17 -22.43
CA LYS A 184 -3.71 19.32 -23.27
C LYS A 184 -2.58 20.15 -22.65
N LYS A 185 -2.67 20.47 -21.35
CA LYS A 185 -1.60 21.16 -20.61
C LYS A 185 -0.29 20.38 -20.63
N LEU A 186 -0.36 19.04 -20.52
CA LEU A 186 0.82 18.17 -20.56
C LEU A 186 1.50 18.21 -21.93
N VAL A 187 0.76 18.08 -23.04
CA VAL A 187 1.37 18.12 -24.38
C VAL A 187 1.94 19.51 -24.70
N ASP A 188 1.21 20.59 -24.38
CA ASP A 188 1.68 21.96 -24.60
C ASP A 188 2.93 22.29 -23.77
N GLY A 189 2.96 21.82 -22.52
CA GLY A 189 4.11 21.94 -21.65
C GLY A 189 5.31 21.14 -22.15
N LEU A 190 5.09 19.89 -22.55
CA LEU A 190 6.13 19.00 -23.08
C LEU A 190 6.75 19.54 -24.36
N LYS A 191 5.94 20.07 -25.29
CA LYS A 191 6.42 20.74 -26.52
C LYS A 191 7.41 21.86 -26.20
N LYS A 192 7.02 22.77 -25.30
CA LYS A 192 7.88 23.88 -24.86
C LYS A 192 9.15 23.39 -24.19
N GLU A 193 9.03 22.35 -23.36
CA GLU A 193 10.15 21.77 -22.62
C GLU A 193 11.18 21.13 -23.55
N ILE A 194 10.72 20.40 -24.57
CA ILE A 194 11.57 19.78 -25.59
C ILE A 194 12.27 20.87 -26.41
N LYS A 195 11.52 21.84 -26.95
CA LYS A 195 12.06 22.92 -27.77
C LYS A 195 13.09 23.80 -27.06
N ASN A 196 12.84 24.13 -25.79
CA ASN A 196 13.68 25.08 -25.05
C ASN A 196 14.87 24.41 -24.33
N SER A 197 14.97 23.09 -24.34
CA SER A 197 16.04 22.37 -23.67
C SER A 197 17.25 22.16 -24.58
N GLU A 198 18.44 22.51 -24.11
CA GLU A 198 19.71 22.20 -24.79
C GLU A 198 20.12 20.74 -24.55
N TRP A 199 19.34 19.79 -25.06
CA TRP A 199 19.47 18.35 -24.78
C TRP A 199 20.90 17.81 -24.96
N LEU A 200 21.62 18.25 -25.99
CA LEU A 200 22.98 17.77 -26.28
C LEU A 200 24.01 18.18 -25.21
N LYS A 201 23.70 19.17 -24.36
CA LYS A 201 24.51 19.56 -23.20
C LYS A 201 24.18 18.76 -21.93
N PHE A 202 23.12 17.95 -21.94
CA PHE A 202 22.76 17.13 -20.79
C PHE A 202 23.77 16.02 -20.56
N GLN A 203 23.75 15.43 -19.35
CA GLN A 203 24.65 14.35 -19.03
C GLN A 203 24.36 13.14 -19.93
N LYS A 204 25.42 12.60 -20.54
CA LYS A 204 25.35 11.36 -21.31
C LYS A 204 25.53 10.17 -20.37
N ILE A 205 24.47 9.37 -20.21
CA ILE A 205 24.45 8.15 -19.42
C ILE A 205 24.68 6.96 -20.37
N ASP A 206 25.63 6.09 -20.02
CA ASP A 206 25.92 4.89 -20.81
C ASP A 206 24.73 3.92 -20.80
N ALA A 207 24.17 3.70 -21.99
CA ALA A 207 23.06 2.81 -22.25
C ALA A 207 23.48 1.59 -23.10
N ARG A 208 24.78 1.38 -23.37
CA ARG A 208 25.28 0.15 -24.02
C ARG A 208 24.90 -1.10 -23.25
N ASN A 209 24.82 -2.22 -23.95
CA ASN A 209 24.57 -3.55 -23.38
C ASN A 209 23.28 -3.60 -22.54
N ALA A 210 22.19 -3.04 -23.06
CA ALA A 210 20.90 -3.07 -22.39
C ALA A 210 20.48 -4.51 -22.09
N SER A 211 20.14 -4.79 -20.83
CA SER A 211 19.63 -6.10 -20.42
C SER A 211 18.32 -6.40 -21.16
N ARG A 212 18.01 -7.68 -21.44
CA ARG A 212 16.66 -8.05 -21.93
C ARG A 212 15.59 -7.56 -20.94
N VAL A 213 14.39 -7.28 -21.45
CA VAL A 213 13.23 -6.98 -20.59
C VAL A 213 12.98 -8.18 -19.69
N ALA A 214 12.84 -7.91 -18.40
CA ALA A 214 12.56 -8.96 -17.41
C ALA A 214 11.63 -8.42 -16.33
N GLU A 215 10.41 -8.95 -16.27
CA GLU A 215 9.44 -8.70 -15.20
C GLU A 215 9.54 -9.73 -14.07
N THR A 216 10.30 -10.81 -14.28
CA THR A 216 10.57 -11.82 -13.26
C THR A 216 12.07 -12.02 -13.08
N LYS A 217 12.48 -12.35 -11.85
CA LYS A 217 13.89 -12.61 -11.52
C LYS A 217 14.00 -13.72 -10.50
N GLY A 218 14.89 -14.67 -10.79
CA GLY A 218 15.07 -15.85 -9.96
C GLY A 218 14.02 -16.92 -10.25
N GLN A 219 14.23 -18.10 -9.67
CA GLN A 219 13.36 -19.25 -9.84
C GLN A 219 13.21 -19.94 -8.49
N VAL A 220 11.99 -20.39 -8.21
CA VAL A 220 11.72 -21.18 -7.01
C VAL A 220 12.32 -22.56 -7.20
N LYS A 221 13.25 -22.93 -6.32
CA LYS A 221 13.83 -24.26 -6.32
C LYS A 221 12.87 -25.21 -5.61
N LYS A 222 12.71 -26.42 -6.14
CA LYS A 222 12.02 -27.49 -5.42
C LYS A 222 12.84 -27.81 -4.16
N THR A 223 12.34 -27.41 -3.00
CA THR A 223 12.93 -27.76 -1.70
C THR A 223 12.09 -28.86 -1.06
N SER A 224 12.74 -29.84 -0.42
CA SER A 224 12.09 -30.87 0.39
C SER A 224 11.74 -30.37 1.81
N SER A 225 11.49 -29.07 1.95
CA SER A 225 11.19 -28.45 3.24
C SER A 225 9.79 -28.85 3.70
N ASN A 226 9.64 -29.20 4.97
CA ASN A 226 8.32 -29.38 5.60
C ASN A 226 7.59 -28.04 5.85
N ALA A 227 8.26 -26.89 5.67
CA ALA A 227 7.63 -25.58 5.81
C ALA A 227 6.67 -25.30 4.65
N LYS A 228 5.53 -24.66 4.95
CA LYS A 228 4.56 -24.24 3.94
C LYS A 228 5.19 -23.24 2.98
N ARG A 229 4.92 -23.35 1.68
CA ARG A 229 5.43 -22.44 0.66
C ARG A 229 4.54 -21.20 0.60
N GLY A 230 5.14 -20.04 0.80
CA GLY A 230 4.49 -18.75 0.81
C GLY A 230 4.79 -17.90 -0.41
N ILE A 231 3.82 -17.08 -0.78
CA ILE A 231 3.96 -15.96 -1.72
C ILE A 231 3.45 -14.68 -1.05
N LEU A 232 4.10 -13.56 -1.34
CA LEU A 232 3.76 -12.24 -0.78
C LEU A 232 3.46 -11.25 -1.89
N PHE A 233 2.36 -10.52 -1.75
CA PHE A 233 1.99 -9.38 -2.58
C PHE A 233 2.18 -8.09 -1.78
N GLY A 234 3.03 -7.20 -2.28
CA GLY A 234 3.39 -5.94 -1.60
C GLY A 234 4.62 -6.10 -0.69
N TYR A 235 5.75 -5.51 -1.11
CA TYR A 235 7.03 -5.55 -0.38
C TYR A 235 7.38 -4.20 0.27
N GLY A 236 6.35 -3.54 0.82
CA GLY A 236 6.48 -2.33 1.60
C GLY A 236 7.19 -2.52 2.95
N ASN A 237 7.37 -1.42 3.69
CA ASN A 237 7.99 -1.45 5.03
C ASN A 237 7.33 -2.48 5.94
N TYR A 238 5.99 -2.51 5.94
CA TYR A 238 5.19 -3.36 6.81
C TYR A 238 5.51 -4.85 6.60
N ALA A 239 5.58 -5.31 5.35
CA ALA A 239 5.93 -6.68 5.03
C ALA A 239 7.36 -7.06 5.48
N LYS A 240 8.32 -6.13 5.29
CA LYS A 240 9.72 -6.31 5.66
C LYS A 240 9.95 -6.44 7.17
N ILE A 241 9.20 -5.67 7.96
CA ILE A 241 9.39 -5.60 9.42
C ILE A 241 8.48 -6.53 10.20
N ASN A 242 7.33 -6.91 9.64
CA ASN A 242 6.33 -7.74 10.32
C ASN A 242 6.12 -9.08 9.64
N ILE A 243 5.57 -9.10 8.41
CA ILE A 243 5.15 -10.35 7.74
C ILE A 243 6.31 -11.33 7.63
N ILE A 244 7.36 -10.94 6.90
CA ILE A 244 8.47 -11.84 6.58
C ILE A 244 9.19 -12.34 7.84
N PRO A 245 9.65 -11.48 8.78
CA PRO A 245 10.40 -11.97 9.94
C PRO A 245 9.55 -12.83 10.88
N TYR A 246 8.26 -12.50 11.07
CA TYR A 246 7.43 -13.19 12.08
C TYR A 246 6.73 -14.44 11.55
N SER A 247 6.51 -14.56 10.23
CA SER A 247 5.97 -15.79 9.61
C SER A 247 7.05 -16.83 9.27
N LYS A 248 8.32 -16.41 9.13
CA LYS A 248 9.46 -17.25 8.73
C LYS A 248 9.57 -18.61 9.43
N PRO A 249 9.29 -18.76 10.75
CA PRO A 249 9.37 -20.07 11.40
C PRO A 249 8.38 -21.12 10.87
N PHE A 250 7.33 -20.68 10.16
CA PHE A 250 6.20 -21.52 9.78
C PHE A 250 5.98 -21.57 8.26
N VAL A 251 6.32 -20.47 7.57
CA VAL A 251 6.11 -20.30 6.13
C VAL A 251 7.39 -19.80 5.48
N ASP A 252 7.84 -20.51 4.44
CA ASP A 252 8.95 -20.10 3.58
C ASP A 252 8.40 -19.21 2.46
N ILE A 253 8.54 -17.89 2.58
CA ILE A 253 8.12 -16.94 1.53
C ILE A 253 9.13 -16.99 0.39
N GLN A 254 8.76 -17.70 -0.68
CA GLN A 254 9.64 -18.02 -1.81
C GLN A 254 9.55 -16.99 -2.93
N THR A 255 8.35 -16.44 -3.14
CA THR A 255 8.06 -15.46 -4.18
C THR A 255 7.49 -14.17 -3.61
N VAL A 256 7.91 -13.04 -4.17
CA VAL A 256 7.38 -11.71 -3.83
C VAL A 256 6.98 -10.96 -5.10
N HIS A 257 5.76 -10.45 -5.11
CA HIS A 257 5.25 -9.50 -6.11
C HIS A 257 5.41 -8.07 -5.58
N GLU A 258 6.16 -7.25 -6.32
CA GLU A 258 6.45 -5.87 -5.97
C GLU A 258 6.52 -5.00 -7.23
N ILE A 259 5.61 -4.03 -7.31
CA ILE A 259 5.43 -3.19 -8.50
C ILE A 259 6.50 -2.10 -8.64
N ASP A 260 7.18 -1.71 -7.57
CA ASP A 260 8.25 -0.72 -7.59
C ASP A 260 9.61 -1.41 -7.70
N PRO A 261 10.26 -1.40 -8.88
CA PRO A 261 11.52 -2.08 -9.07
C PRO A 261 12.62 -1.62 -8.13
N THR A 262 12.57 -0.37 -7.63
CA THR A 262 13.57 0.14 -6.68
C THR A 262 13.57 -0.61 -5.34
N GLN A 263 12.51 -1.33 -5.02
CA GLN A 263 12.40 -2.18 -3.83
C GLN A 263 13.04 -3.57 -4.00
N ILE A 264 13.23 -4.03 -5.25
CA ILE A 264 13.59 -5.43 -5.61
C ILE A 264 15.12 -5.66 -5.60
N PHE A 265 15.88 -4.61 -5.27
CA PHE A 265 17.33 -4.62 -5.34
C PHE A 265 17.94 -4.82 -3.95
N LEU A 266 18.48 -6.02 -3.70
CA LEU A 266 19.40 -6.45 -2.62
C LEU A 266 18.90 -7.56 -1.67
N GLU A 267 17.66 -8.02 -1.76
CA GLU A 267 17.19 -9.10 -0.89
C GLU A 267 17.47 -10.48 -1.52
N LYS A 268 18.51 -11.14 -1.02
CA LYS A 268 19.00 -12.44 -1.53
C LYS A 268 18.22 -13.64 -0.97
N ARG A 269 17.39 -13.43 0.06
CA ARG A 269 16.65 -14.53 0.72
C ARG A 269 15.40 -14.97 -0.05
N ILE A 270 14.82 -14.07 -0.84
CA ILE A 270 13.66 -14.38 -1.70
C ILE A 270 14.17 -15.05 -2.98
N GLN A 271 13.56 -16.18 -3.34
CA GLN A 271 14.01 -17.00 -4.46
C GLN A 271 13.54 -16.44 -5.81
N ARG A 272 12.32 -15.92 -5.88
CA ARG A 272 11.73 -15.32 -7.09
C ARG A 272 11.06 -13.98 -6.80
N TRP A 273 11.25 -13.04 -7.71
CA TRP A 273 10.60 -11.74 -7.75
C TRP A 273 9.76 -11.62 -9.00
N ASP A 274 8.63 -10.93 -8.90
CA ASP A 274 7.75 -10.58 -10.00
C ASP A 274 7.31 -9.11 -9.85
N SER A 275 7.25 -8.35 -10.95
CA SER A 275 6.76 -6.98 -10.94
C SER A 275 5.26 -6.85 -11.25
N ASP A 276 4.60 -7.96 -11.58
CA ASP A 276 3.14 -8.02 -11.77
C ASP A 276 2.42 -7.77 -10.43
N PRO A 277 1.44 -6.84 -10.36
CA PRO A 277 0.66 -6.62 -9.15
C PRO A 277 -0.24 -7.79 -8.74
N PHE A 278 -0.54 -8.72 -9.66
CA PHE A 278 -1.47 -9.81 -9.46
C PHE A 278 -0.80 -11.19 -9.60
N PRO A 279 -1.44 -12.27 -9.10
CA PRO A 279 -0.90 -13.61 -9.24
C PRO A 279 -0.86 -14.03 -10.71
N ARG A 280 0.21 -14.69 -11.13
CA ARG A 280 0.24 -15.32 -12.45
C ARG A 280 -0.74 -16.50 -12.48
N LYS A 281 -1.32 -16.80 -13.66
CA LYS A 281 -2.37 -17.83 -13.82
C LYS A 281 -2.03 -19.18 -13.18
N ASP A 282 -0.78 -19.63 -13.33
CA ASP A 282 -0.31 -20.94 -12.86
C ASP A 282 0.44 -20.89 -11.51
N GLU A 283 0.43 -19.74 -10.82
CA GLU A 283 1.03 -19.64 -9.49
C GLU A 283 0.19 -20.35 -8.45
N LYS A 284 0.83 -21.34 -7.81
CA LYS A 284 0.28 -22.15 -6.73
C LYS A 284 1.21 -22.18 -5.53
N TYR A 285 0.72 -21.74 -4.38
CA TYR A 285 1.41 -21.74 -3.10
C TYR A 285 0.49 -22.23 -2.00
N ASP A 286 1.06 -22.64 -0.86
CA ASP A 286 0.27 -23.08 0.29
C ASP A 286 -0.32 -21.88 1.05
N VAL A 287 0.36 -20.72 0.99
CA VAL A 287 -0.01 -19.51 1.73
C VAL A 287 0.22 -18.25 0.88
N TYR A 288 -0.79 -17.39 0.83
CA TYR A 288 -0.73 -16.08 0.19
C TYR A 288 -0.80 -14.98 1.25
N PHE A 289 0.24 -14.16 1.35
CA PHE A 289 0.23 -12.94 2.13
C PHE A 289 -0.15 -11.76 1.23
N VAL A 290 -1.23 -11.08 1.56
CA VAL A 290 -1.80 -9.99 0.76
C VAL A 290 -1.65 -8.69 1.54
N ALA A 291 -0.63 -7.91 1.19
CA ALA A 291 -0.26 -6.64 1.82
C ALA A 291 0.06 -5.56 0.78
N SER A 292 -0.63 -5.64 -0.36
CA SER A 292 -0.59 -4.69 -1.47
C SER A 292 -1.53 -3.50 -1.21
N TYR A 293 -1.90 -2.71 -2.23
CA TYR A 293 -2.91 -1.67 -2.06
C TYR A 293 -4.28 -2.29 -1.78
N ASN A 294 -5.08 -1.65 -0.91
CA ASN A 294 -6.34 -2.22 -0.40
C ASN A 294 -7.29 -2.73 -1.51
N HIS A 295 -7.45 -1.97 -2.60
CA HIS A 295 -8.31 -2.31 -3.73
C HIS A 295 -7.80 -3.48 -4.61
N THR A 296 -6.62 -4.03 -4.31
CA THR A 296 -6.07 -5.22 -4.96
C THR A 296 -6.23 -6.49 -4.11
N HIS A 297 -6.66 -6.36 -2.85
CA HIS A 297 -6.69 -7.48 -1.90
C HIS A 297 -7.59 -8.63 -2.37
N ILE A 298 -8.80 -8.31 -2.82
CA ILE A 298 -9.83 -9.31 -3.14
C ILE A 298 -9.49 -10.14 -4.36
N PRO A 299 -9.08 -9.58 -5.51
CA PRO A 299 -8.61 -10.36 -6.65
C PRO A 299 -7.54 -11.40 -6.28
N ILE A 300 -6.54 -11.00 -5.48
CA ILE A 300 -5.45 -11.87 -5.01
C ILE A 300 -6.00 -12.95 -4.07
N THR A 301 -6.85 -12.55 -3.12
CA THR A 301 -7.48 -13.44 -2.13
C THR A 301 -8.34 -14.50 -2.81
N LEU A 302 -9.17 -14.12 -3.78
CA LEU A 302 -10.03 -15.04 -4.52
C LEU A 302 -9.21 -16.04 -5.36
N HIS A 303 -8.12 -15.60 -5.97
CA HIS A 303 -7.19 -16.50 -6.68
C HIS A 303 -6.65 -17.58 -5.75
N ALA A 304 -6.20 -17.20 -4.56
CA ALA A 304 -5.66 -18.14 -3.57
C ALA A 304 -6.72 -19.11 -3.01
N LEU A 305 -7.88 -18.58 -2.60
CA LEU A 305 -8.97 -19.39 -2.02
C LEU A 305 -9.51 -20.43 -3.03
N ARG A 306 -9.60 -20.07 -4.32
CA ARG A 306 -10.03 -21.01 -5.38
C ARG A 306 -9.10 -22.21 -5.52
N GLN A 307 -7.86 -22.09 -5.09
CA GLN A 307 -6.88 -23.17 -5.09
C GLN A 307 -6.85 -23.97 -3.78
N GLY A 308 -7.65 -23.58 -2.77
CA GLY A 308 -7.62 -24.17 -1.43
C GLY A 308 -6.42 -23.71 -0.58
N ALA A 309 -5.70 -22.66 -1.00
CA ALA A 309 -4.58 -22.11 -0.26
C ALA A 309 -5.03 -21.29 0.95
N TYR A 310 -4.14 -21.13 1.93
CA TYR A 310 -4.33 -20.17 3.01
C TYR A 310 -4.11 -18.74 2.51
N VAL A 311 -4.90 -17.81 3.05
CA VAL A 311 -4.75 -16.38 2.80
C VAL A 311 -4.58 -15.64 4.11
N VAL A 312 -3.54 -14.82 4.21
CA VAL A 312 -3.35 -13.84 5.27
C VAL A 312 -3.47 -12.47 4.62
N VAL A 313 -4.63 -11.83 4.76
CA VAL A 313 -4.96 -10.57 4.08
C VAL A 313 -4.95 -9.41 5.06
N GLU A 314 -4.17 -8.38 4.75
CA GLU A 314 -4.15 -7.16 5.55
C GLU A 314 -5.47 -6.39 5.43
N LYS A 315 -5.74 -5.58 6.47
CA LYS A 315 -6.93 -4.73 6.52
C LYS A 315 -6.82 -3.52 5.58
N PRO A 316 -7.96 -2.99 5.09
CA PRO A 316 -9.29 -3.60 5.10
C PRO A 316 -9.35 -4.80 4.13
N VAL A 317 -10.19 -5.78 4.46
CA VAL A 317 -10.28 -7.03 3.68
C VAL A 317 -10.96 -6.81 2.34
N VAL A 318 -12.00 -5.98 2.33
CA VAL A 318 -12.84 -5.62 1.17
C VAL A 318 -12.94 -4.11 1.08
N MET A 319 -13.20 -3.59 -0.11
CA MET A 319 -13.41 -2.16 -0.33
C MET A 319 -14.87 -1.77 -0.59
N ASP A 320 -15.73 -2.72 -1.01
CA ASP A 320 -17.17 -2.49 -1.19
C ASP A 320 -18.00 -3.77 -1.03
N TYR A 321 -19.32 -3.63 -1.18
CA TYR A 321 -20.28 -4.72 -1.04
C TYR A 321 -20.16 -5.78 -2.13
N ASP A 322 -19.74 -5.42 -3.35
CA ASP A 322 -19.53 -6.40 -4.42
C ASP A 322 -18.39 -7.34 -4.04
N GLU A 323 -17.27 -6.77 -3.57
CA GLU A 323 -16.13 -7.52 -3.06
C GLU A 323 -16.49 -8.38 -1.82
N LEU A 324 -17.34 -7.86 -0.92
CA LEU A 324 -17.84 -8.62 0.23
C LEU A 324 -18.66 -9.84 -0.21
N ASN A 325 -19.56 -9.66 -1.17
CA ASN A 325 -20.40 -10.73 -1.72
C ASN A 325 -19.57 -11.79 -2.45
N GLU A 326 -18.55 -11.38 -3.22
CA GLU A 326 -17.63 -12.30 -3.87
C GLU A 326 -16.80 -13.10 -2.86
N LEU A 327 -16.31 -12.43 -1.81
CA LEU A 327 -15.56 -13.06 -0.74
C LEU A 327 -16.40 -14.10 0.01
N GLU A 328 -17.63 -13.77 0.38
CA GLU A 328 -18.54 -14.71 1.06
C GLU A 328 -18.71 -15.99 0.23
N LYS A 329 -19.01 -15.84 -1.07
CA LYS A 329 -19.17 -16.98 -1.99
C LYS A 329 -17.91 -17.85 -2.05
N ALA A 330 -16.74 -17.23 -2.04
CA ALA A 330 -15.47 -17.96 -2.07
C ALA A 330 -15.17 -18.67 -0.74
N LEU A 331 -15.41 -18.03 0.39
CA LEU A 331 -15.20 -18.62 1.72
C LEU A 331 -16.11 -19.83 1.95
N ARG A 332 -17.38 -19.76 1.53
CA ARG A 332 -18.33 -20.87 1.62
C ARG A 332 -17.89 -22.10 0.80
N LYS A 333 -17.10 -21.90 -0.27
CA LYS A 333 -16.58 -22.98 -1.13
C LYS A 333 -15.22 -23.52 -0.71
N SER A 334 -14.33 -22.65 -0.21
CA SER A 334 -12.93 -22.96 0.09
C SER A 334 -12.67 -23.40 1.53
N GLY A 335 -13.69 -23.27 2.40
CA GLY A 335 -13.56 -23.50 3.84
C GLY A 335 -12.87 -22.34 4.56
N ARG A 336 -12.59 -22.52 5.84
CA ARG A 336 -11.97 -21.50 6.69
C ARG A 336 -10.46 -21.46 6.46
N ARG A 337 -10.03 -20.81 5.38
CA ARG A 337 -8.61 -20.65 5.00
C ARG A 337 -8.11 -19.20 5.03
N LEU A 338 -8.97 -18.25 5.40
CA LEU A 338 -8.63 -16.82 5.45
C LEU A 338 -8.37 -16.37 6.89
N PHE A 339 -7.28 -15.63 7.08
CA PHE A 339 -6.96 -14.87 8.29
C PHE A 339 -6.91 -13.38 7.97
N THR A 340 -7.59 -12.56 8.75
CA THR A 340 -7.55 -11.10 8.59
C THR A 340 -6.43 -10.50 9.45
N GLY A 341 -5.71 -9.52 8.88
CA GLY A 341 -4.52 -8.86 9.47
C GLY A 341 -4.84 -7.86 10.59
N PHE A 342 -5.77 -8.17 11.50
CA PHE A 342 -6.08 -7.31 12.64
C PHE A 342 -5.22 -7.64 13.86
N HIS A 343 -4.03 -7.05 13.93
CA HIS A 343 -3.05 -7.29 15.00
C HIS A 343 -3.60 -7.15 16.43
N LYS A 344 -4.59 -6.27 16.66
CA LYS A 344 -5.21 -6.06 17.98
C LYS A 344 -5.91 -7.32 18.51
N ARG A 345 -6.41 -8.23 17.65
CA ARG A 345 -7.00 -9.52 18.07
C ARG A 345 -5.99 -10.42 18.80
N TYR A 346 -4.71 -10.26 18.49
CA TYR A 346 -3.64 -11.15 18.95
C TYR A 346 -2.84 -10.57 20.12
N GLY A 347 -3.15 -9.35 20.56
CA GLY A 347 -2.46 -8.71 21.66
C GLY A 347 -2.68 -9.43 22.99
N SER A 348 -1.61 -9.63 23.75
CA SER A 348 -1.65 -10.28 25.08
C SER A 348 -2.57 -9.59 26.09
N PHE A 349 -2.88 -8.30 25.89
CA PHE A 349 -3.83 -7.57 26.72
C PHE A 349 -5.28 -8.06 26.59
N ASN A 350 -5.66 -8.78 25.53
CA ASN A 350 -7.02 -9.28 25.37
C ASN A 350 -7.34 -10.33 26.43
N GLU A 351 -6.47 -11.34 26.55
CA GLU A 351 -6.61 -12.42 27.54
C GLU A 351 -6.58 -11.83 28.97
N MET A 352 -5.68 -10.87 29.23
CA MET A 352 -5.62 -10.15 30.51
C MET A 352 -6.89 -9.36 30.81
N ALA A 353 -7.46 -8.68 29.81
CA ALA A 353 -8.66 -7.88 29.99
C ALA A 353 -9.86 -8.76 30.33
N ILE A 354 -10.05 -9.90 29.64
CA ILE A 354 -11.14 -10.84 29.93
C ILE A 354 -11.03 -11.36 31.38
N GLU A 355 -9.83 -11.78 31.78
CA GLU A 355 -9.55 -12.24 33.15
C GLU A 355 -9.80 -11.14 34.20
N ASP A 356 -9.20 -9.97 34.02
CA ASP A 356 -9.23 -8.90 35.02
C ASP A 356 -10.60 -8.23 35.11
N LEU A 357 -11.37 -8.16 34.02
CA LEU A 357 -12.77 -7.72 34.03
C LEU A 357 -13.69 -8.77 34.66
N GLY A 358 -13.23 -10.01 34.87
CA GLY A 358 -14.02 -11.09 35.48
C GLY A 358 -15.17 -11.56 34.59
N VAL A 359 -14.98 -11.50 33.27
CA VAL A 359 -15.99 -11.87 32.28
C VAL A 359 -15.55 -13.09 31.47
N LYS A 360 -16.49 -13.73 30.77
CA LYS A 360 -16.20 -14.75 29.77
C LYS A 360 -16.11 -14.12 28.39
N TYR A 361 -15.42 -14.81 27.47
CA TYR A 361 -15.35 -14.36 26.08
C TYR A 361 -16.76 -14.30 25.45
N GLY A 362 -17.16 -13.13 24.96
CA GLY A 362 -18.49 -12.87 24.41
C GLY A 362 -19.47 -12.17 25.36
N ASP A 363 -19.20 -12.15 26.67
CA ASP A 363 -19.94 -11.29 27.60
C ASP A 363 -19.76 -9.82 27.20
N PRO A 364 -20.76 -8.95 27.46
CA PRO A 364 -20.72 -7.57 26.99
C PRO A 364 -19.60 -6.76 27.65
N ILE A 365 -18.72 -6.20 26.83
CA ILE A 365 -17.65 -5.29 27.24
C ILE A 365 -17.80 -3.98 26.47
N SER A 366 -18.09 -2.90 27.19
CA SER A 366 -18.11 -1.56 26.59
C SER A 366 -16.69 -1.10 26.29
N TYR A 367 -16.50 -0.46 25.14
CA TYR A 367 -15.20 -0.05 24.60
C TYR A 367 -15.25 1.42 24.24
N HIS A 368 -14.36 2.23 24.82
CA HIS A 368 -14.25 3.65 24.53
C HIS A 368 -12.84 3.99 24.08
N SER A 369 -12.66 4.74 22.98
CA SER A 369 -11.32 5.15 22.58
C SER A 369 -11.16 6.53 21.98
N ILE A 370 -9.94 7.04 22.08
CA ILE A 370 -9.47 8.23 21.37
C ILE A 370 -8.24 7.83 20.54
N VAL A 371 -8.30 8.05 19.24
CA VAL A 371 -7.26 7.68 18.28
C VAL A 371 -6.68 8.93 17.64
N TYR A 372 -5.35 9.04 17.69
CA TYR A 372 -4.57 10.08 17.03
C TYR A 372 -3.76 9.44 15.91
N GLU A 373 -4.33 9.40 14.72
CA GLU A 373 -3.67 8.98 13.49
C GLU A 373 -2.80 10.11 12.92
N LEU A 374 -1.76 9.78 12.17
CA LEU A 374 -0.96 10.75 11.45
C LEU A 374 -1.73 11.32 10.26
N ILE A 375 -1.56 12.63 10.01
CA ILE A 375 -1.91 13.22 8.72
C ILE A 375 -1.10 12.50 7.63
N GLN A 376 -1.79 12.10 6.57
CA GLN A 376 -1.14 11.47 5.44
C GLN A 376 -0.41 12.52 4.58
N PRO A 377 0.83 12.26 4.15
CA PRO A 377 1.53 13.10 3.19
C PRO A 377 0.67 13.33 1.94
N GLU A 378 0.74 14.51 1.34
CA GLU A 378 -0.13 14.95 0.25
C GLU A 378 -0.30 13.91 -0.87
N PHE A 379 0.81 13.34 -1.37
CA PHE A 379 0.82 12.36 -2.46
C PHE A 379 0.87 10.91 -1.98
N PHE A 380 0.63 10.66 -0.70
CA PHE A 380 0.56 9.30 -0.18
C PHE A 380 -0.70 8.60 -0.70
N TRP A 381 -0.57 7.32 -1.01
CA TRP A 381 -1.61 6.55 -1.69
C TRP A 381 -2.94 6.44 -0.92
N TYR A 382 -2.96 6.67 0.41
CA TYR A 382 -4.23 6.80 1.16
C TYR A 382 -5.10 7.95 0.65
N ASN A 383 -4.50 8.99 0.09
CA ASN A 383 -5.24 10.14 -0.47
C ASN A 383 -5.77 9.86 -1.88
N TRP A 384 -5.41 8.72 -2.50
CA TRP A 384 -5.98 8.35 -3.79
C TRP A 384 -7.49 8.08 -3.66
N PRO A 385 -8.31 8.51 -4.65
CA PRO A 385 -9.75 8.28 -4.63
C PRO A 385 -10.18 6.82 -4.43
N VAL A 386 -9.41 5.87 -4.96
CA VAL A 386 -9.69 4.43 -4.83
C VAL A 386 -9.44 3.89 -3.40
N SER A 387 -8.70 4.62 -2.56
CA SER A 387 -8.31 4.18 -1.21
C SER A 387 -9.37 4.44 -0.14
N ARG A 388 -10.47 5.14 -0.48
CA ARG A 388 -11.53 5.57 0.46
C ARG A 388 -10.97 6.43 1.60
N SER A 389 -11.66 6.56 2.73
CA SER A 389 -11.20 7.40 3.84
C SER A 389 -10.07 6.78 4.67
N THR A 390 -9.23 7.61 5.31
CA THR A 390 -8.25 7.15 6.32
C THR A 390 -8.94 6.44 7.49
N PHE A 391 -10.17 6.86 7.85
CA PHE A 391 -10.96 6.22 8.88
C PHE A 391 -11.29 4.76 8.50
N PHE A 392 -11.73 4.52 7.26
CA PHE A 392 -11.96 3.17 6.75
C PHE A 392 -10.68 2.33 6.76
N ALA A 393 -9.56 2.92 6.34
CA ALA A 393 -8.28 2.23 6.28
C ALA A 393 -7.68 1.91 7.67
N ASN A 394 -7.80 2.79 8.67
CA ASN A 394 -7.10 2.65 9.97
C ASN A 394 -8.04 2.61 11.19
N GLY A 395 -9.16 3.33 11.18
CA GLY A 395 -10.16 3.30 12.25
C GLY A 395 -10.84 1.94 12.40
N CYS A 396 -10.81 1.11 11.35
CA CYS A 396 -11.24 -0.28 11.37
C CYS A 396 -10.56 -1.13 12.47
N HIS A 397 -9.35 -0.79 12.91
CA HIS A 397 -8.68 -1.54 13.97
C HIS A 397 -9.44 -1.54 15.30
N GLN A 398 -10.08 -0.43 15.66
CA GLN A 398 -10.79 -0.26 16.94
C GLN A 398 -12.14 -0.96 16.88
N ILE A 399 -12.86 -0.82 15.76
CA ILE A 399 -14.14 -1.49 15.53
C ILE A 399 -13.95 -3.01 15.54
N ASP A 400 -12.96 -3.51 14.80
CA ASP A 400 -12.68 -4.95 14.76
C ASP A 400 -12.28 -5.50 16.13
N HIS A 401 -11.48 -4.75 16.90
CA HIS A 401 -11.08 -5.17 18.24
C HIS A 401 -12.26 -5.22 19.21
N PHE A 402 -13.16 -4.23 19.15
CA PHE A 402 -14.42 -4.22 19.90
C PHE A 402 -15.29 -5.43 19.57
N LEU A 403 -15.50 -5.71 18.28
CA LEU A 403 -16.24 -6.89 17.83
C LEU A 403 -15.56 -8.17 18.32
N HIS A 404 -14.24 -8.28 18.17
CA HIS A 404 -13.49 -9.45 18.60
C HIS A 404 -13.65 -9.72 20.10
N LEU A 405 -13.55 -8.72 20.97
CA LEU A 405 -13.73 -8.90 22.43
C LEU A 405 -15.15 -9.35 22.80
N ASN A 406 -16.13 -8.96 21.98
CA ASN A 406 -17.54 -9.30 22.14
C ASN A 406 -17.97 -10.50 21.26
N ASN A 407 -17.03 -11.38 20.90
CA ASN A 407 -17.25 -12.58 20.08
C ASN A 407 -18.05 -12.33 18.79
N PHE A 408 -17.78 -11.20 18.14
CA PHE A 408 -18.45 -10.74 16.93
C PHE A 408 -19.99 -10.72 17.05
N SER A 409 -20.52 -10.38 18.22
CA SER A 409 -21.94 -10.06 18.37
C SER A 409 -22.35 -8.99 17.34
N LYS A 410 -23.54 -9.12 16.76
CA LYS A 410 -23.95 -8.30 15.62
C LYS A 410 -24.23 -6.86 16.07
N PRO A 411 -23.84 -5.86 15.27
CA PRO A 411 -24.30 -4.49 15.46
C PRO A 411 -25.82 -4.41 15.38
N LYS A 412 -26.45 -3.92 16.45
CA LYS A 412 -27.88 -3.65 16.56
C LYS A 412 -28.20 -2.23 16.11
N ASP A 413 -27.38 -1.26 16.52
CA ASP A 413 -27.50 0.14 16.11
C ASP A 413 -26.10 0.77 16.03
N PHE A 414 -25.94 1.76 15.15
CA PHE A 414 -24.67 2.43 14.95
C PHE A 414 -24.79 3.76 14.21
N GLY A 415 -23.86 4.66 14.54
CA GLY A 415 -23.76 5.97 13.91
C GLY A 415 -22.32 6.41 13.76
N ILE A 416 -22.14 7.33 12.82
CA ILE A 416 -20.90 8.04 12.56
C ILE A 416 -21.22 9.52 12.43
N LYS A 417 -20.29 10.38 12.83
CA LYS A 417 -20.39 11.83 12.66
C LYS A 417 -19.04 12.39 12.26
N LEU A 418 -19.05 13.23 11.22
CA LEU A 418 -17.91 14.08 10.88
C LEU A 418 -18.01 15.39 11.69
N LEU A 419 -17.02 15.65 12.53
CA LEU A 419 -16.94 16.84 13.37
C LEU A 419 -16.35 18.02 12.56
N GLN A 420 -16.57 19.25 13.07
CA GLN A 420 -16.15 20.49 12.40
C GLN A 420 -14.64 20.57 12.16
N ASP A 421 -13.85 19.94 13.01
CA ASP A 421 -12.40 19.91 12.95
C ASP A 421 -11.85 18.72 12.13
N GLY A 422 -12.73 18.01 11.40
CA GLY A 422 -12.40 16.86 10.58
C GLY A 422 -12.23 15.54 11.34
N ALA A 423 -12.36 15.52 12.66
CA ALA A 423 -12.40 14.27 13.42
C ALA A 423 -13.69 13.49 13.14
N VAL A 424 -13.62 12.18 13.31
CA VAL A 424 -14.73 11.25 13.10
C VAL A 424 -15.11 10.65 14.45
N GLU A 425 -16.38 10.78 14.84
CA GLU A 425 -16.94 10.13 16.01
C GLU A 425 -17.81 8.95 15.57
N VAL A 426 -17.65 7.79 16.20
CA VAL A 426 -18.44 6.59 15.92
C VAL A 426 -18.97 6.02 17.21
N TRP A 427 -20.20 5.51 17.17
CA TRP A 427 -20.79 4.70 18.22
C TRP A 427 -21.46 3.45 17.62
N ILE A 428 -21.43 2.35 18.37
CA ILE A 428 -22.04 1.06 17.99
C ILE A 428 -22.64 0.42 19.25
N GLU A 429 -23.87 -0.08 19.15
CA GLU A 429 -24.50 -0.98 20.13
C GLU A 429 -24.58 -2.38 19.53
N LEU A 430 -24.14 -3.40 20.27
CA LEU A 430 -24.25 -4.80 19.85
C LEU A 430 -25.48 -5.48 20.45
N GLU A 431 -25.93 -6.56 19.82
CA GLU A 431 -27.04 -7.39 20.32
C GLU A 431 -26.78 -7.98 21.72
N ASN A 432 -25.52 -8.16 22.12
CA ASN A 432 -25.18 -8.64 23.48
C ASN A 432 -25.25 -7.55 24.56
N GLY A 433 -25.57 -6.30 24.19
CA GLY A 433 -25.66 -5.15 25.09
C GLY A 433 -24.35 -4.37 25.26
N ALA A 434 -23.26 -4.77 24.60
CA ALA A 434 -22.02 -4.01 24.61
C ALA A 434 -22.13 -2.72 23.79
N SER A 435 -21.44 -1.67 24.22
CA SER A 435 -21.40 -0.38 23.54
C SER A 435 -19.99 0.04 23.17
N PHE A 436 -19.84 0.69 22.03
CA PHE A 436 -18.58 1.22 21.54
C PHE A 436 -18.69 2.71 21.30
N THR A 437 -17.65 3.45 21.65
CA THR A 437 -17.44 4.81 21.14
C THR A 437 -15.98 5.01 20.74
N THR A 438 -15.74 5.75 19.65
CA THR A 438 -14.40 6.26 19.35
C THR A 438 -14.42 7.64 18.75
N THR A 439 -13.45 8.45 19.14
CA THR A 439 -13.05 9.65 18.39
C THR A 439 -11.78 9.33 17.62
N PHE A 440 -11.84 9.38 16.29
CA PHE A 440 -10.71 9.18 15.39
C PHE A 440 -10.31 10.52 14.77
N SER A 441 -9.05 10.89 14.88
CA SER A 441 -8.55 12.14 14.31
C SER A 441 -7.19 11.95 13.67
N GLU A 442 -6.94 12.62 12.55
CA GLU A 442 -5.62 12.72 11.92
C GLU A 442 -4.78 13.80 12.60
N LYS A 443 -4.69 13.78 13.94
CA LYS A 443 -4.00 14.80 14.77
C LYS A 443 -2.78 14.24 15.50
N GLY A 444 -2.30 13.08 15.07
CA GLY A 444 -1.11 12.41 15.59
C GLY A 444 0.17 13.16 15.25
N SER A 445 1.18 13.02 16.13
CA SER A 445 2.50 13.64 15.94
C SER A 445 3.51 12.65 15.38
N LEU A 446 4.30 13.06 14.37
CA LEU A 446 5.41 12.27 13.83
C LEU A 446 6.46 11.88 14.90
N ARG A 447 6.55 12.64 16.00
CA ARG A 447 7.46 12.37 17.12
C ARG A 447 7.17 11.02 17.78
N VAL A 448 5.90 10.75 18.07
CA VAL A 448 5.46 9.54 18.78
C VAL A 448 4.91 8.50 17.80
N GLY A 449 4.34 8.94 16.68
CA GLY A 449 3.58 8.12 15.75
C GLY A 449 2.09 8.07 16.13
N PRO A 450 1.34 7.12 15.55
CA PRO A 450 -0.07 6.91 15.88
C PRO A 450 -0.23 6.51 17.35
N ARG A 451 -1.22 7.12 18.01
CA ARG A 451 -1.53 6.92 19.43
C ARG A 451 -2.99 6.52 19.61
N ASP A 452 -3.25 5.80 20.69
CA ASP A 452 -4.58 5.33 21.04
C ASP A 452 -4.74 5.23 22.55
N HIS A 453 -5.85 5.72 23.07
CA HIS A 453 -6.28 5.53 24.44
C HIS A 453 -7.56 4.71 24.41
N VAL A 454 -7.59 3.59 25.12
CA VAL A 454 -8.70 2.66 25.13
C VAL A 454 -9.10 2.39 26.58
N GLU A 455 -10.40 2.47 26.85
CA GLU A 455 -11.02 1.99 28.08
C GLU A 455 -11.96 0.84 27.76
N LEU A 456 -11.85 -0.26 28.49
CA LEU A 456 -12.80 -1.37 28.47
C LEU A 456 -13.54 -1.38 29.80
N LYS A 457 -14.87 -1.51 29.76
CA LYS A 457 -15.73 -1.33 30.94
C LYS A 457 -16.78 -2.41 31.07
N VAL A 458 -16.94 -2.86 32.31
CA VAL A 458 -18.06 -3.68 32.81
C VAL A 458 -18.48 -3.13 34.18
N TYR A 459 -19.53 -3.67 34.78
CA TYR A 459 -19.95 -3.23 36.12
C TYR A 459 -18.84 -3.47 37.17
N GLY A 460 -18.44 -2.40 37.88
CA GLY A 460 -17.48 -2.47 39.00
C GLY A 460 -16.03 -2.74 38.62
N ARG A 461 -15.69 -2.86 37.32
CA ARG A 461 -14.32 -3.12 36.84
C ARG A 461 -14.02 -2.39 35.54
N ASN A 462 -12.78 -1.92 35.38
CA ASN A 462 -12.34 -1.28 34.15
C ASN A 462 -10.88 -1.59 33.81
N VAL A 463 -10.57 -1.49 32.51
CA VAL A 463 -9.22 -1.63 31.95
C VAL A 463 -8.90 -0.37 31.15
N LYS A 464 -7.69 0.17 31.34
CA LYS A 464 -7.13 1.28 30.57
C LYS A 464 -5.91 0.79 29.79
N ILE A 465 -5.92 1.00 28.49
CA ILE A 465 -4.81 0.70 27.59
C ILE A 465 -4.37 1.99 26.90
N THR A 466 -3.09 2.33 27.02
CA THR A 466 -2.52 3.53 26.39
C THR A 466 -1.41 3.16 25.42
N ASP A 467 -1.53 3.67 24.19
CA ASP A 467 -0.64 3.52 23.03
C ASP A 467 -0.40 2.06 22.59
N ALA A 468 -1.26 1.14 23.02
CA ALA A 468 -1.06 -0.31 22.97
C ALA A 468 0.24 -0.78 23.67
N ILE A 469 0.69 -0.04 24.69
CA ILE A 469 1.94 -0.27 25.42
C ILE A 469 1.68 -0.50 26.90
N ASN A 470 0.89 0.37 27.52
CA ASN A 470 0.60 0.32 28.96
C ASN A 470 -0.81 -0.21 29.16
N TYR A 471 -0.95 -1.14 30.09
CA TYR A 471 -2.19 -1.75 30.52
C TYR A 471 -2.33 -1.55 32.03
N GLN A 472 -3.52 -1.14 32.46
CA GLN A 472 -3.92 -1.08 33.86
C GLN A 472 -5.34 -1.60 33.99
N SER A 473 -5.60 -2.48 34.95
CA SER A 473 -6.94 -2.92 35.34
C SER A 473 -7.19 -2.61 36.81
N GLU A 474 -8.45 -2.33 37.15
CA GLU A 474 -8.86 -1.97 38.51
C GLU A 474 -10.31 -2.37 38.78
N ASP A 475 -10.62 -2.59 40.05
CA ASP A 475 -11.97 -2.76 40.59
C ASP A 475 -12.31 -1.60 41.55
N ASN A 476 -13.43 -1.71 42.26
CA ASN A 476 -13.89 -0.72 43.23
C ASN A 476 -12.95 -0.48 44.42
N HIS A 477 -11.95 -1.34 44.64
CA HIS A 477 -11.12 -1.33 45.84
C HIS A 477 -9.63 -1.15 45.54
N ARG A 478 -9.15 -1.62 44.39
CA ARG A 478 -7.72 -1.62 44.08
C ARG A 478 -7.42 -1.71 42.59
N ILE A 479 -6.17 -1.39 42.27
CA ILE A 479 -5.55 -1.75 41.00
C ILE A 479 -5.25 -3.25 41.03
N ILE A 480 -5.79 -3.99 40.05
CA ILE A 480 -5.61 -5.43 39.91
C ILE A 480 -4.27 -5.72 39.25
N ARG A 481 -3.98 -5.07 38.13
CA ARG A 481 -2.79 -5.34 37.32
C ARG A 481 -2.28 -4.08 36.65
N LYS A 482 -0.96 -3.95 36.56
CA LYS A 482 -0.26 -3.02 35.65
C LYS A 482 0.72 -3.81 34.81
N LYS A 483 0.68 -3.63 33.49
CA LYS A 483 1.58 -4.30 32.56
C LYS A 483 2.06 -3.34 31.50
N ARG A 484 3.30 -3.52 31.08
CA ARG A 484 3.92 -2.80 29.97
C ARG A 484 4.49 -3.78 28.97
N ILE A 485 4.21 -3.57 27.68
CA ILE A 485 4.71 -4.38 26.56
C ILE A 485 5.33 -3.47 25.49
N PHE A 486 5.90 -4.03 24.43
CA PHE A 486 6.29 -3.26 23.25
C PHE A 486 5.16 -3.24 22.24
N LYS A 487 4.99 -2.10 21.55
CA LYS A 487 3.90 -1.92 20.56
C LYS A 487 3.98 -2.95 19.43
N THR A 488 5.19 -3.44 19.12
CA THR A 488 5.45 -4.46 18.10
C THR A 488 5.00 -5.87 18.47
N ASP A 489 4.70 -6.12 19.75
CA ASP A 489 4.40 -7.46 20.25
C ASP A 489 3.14 -8.02 19.61
N SER A 490 2.09 -7.22 19.48
CA SER A 490 0.83 -7.62 18.82
C SER A 490 1.01 -8.07 17.36
N TYR A 491 1.88 -7.41 16.60
CA TYR A 491 2.20 -7.81 15.22
C TYR A 491 2.98 -9.12 15.17
N ARG A 492 3.97 -9.28 16.07
CA ARG A 492 4.72 -10.53 16.20
C ARG A 492 3.77 -11.67 16.55
N ASP A 493 2.97 -11.48 17.58
CA ASP A 493 2.05 -12.49 18.11
C ASP A 493 1.01 -12.87 17.06
N MET A 494 0.51 -11.89 16.27
CA MET A 494 -0.38 -12.15 15.13
C MET A 494 0.24 -13.10 14.11
N TYR A 495 1.37 -12.73 13.49
CA TYR A 495 1.93 -13.55 12.42
C TYR A 495 2.50 -14.88 12.92
N GLN A 496 2.98 -14.96 14.16
CA GLN A 496 3.42 -16.21 14.75
C GLN A 496 2.26 -17.14 15.08
N LYS A 497 1.17 -16.63 15.66
CA LYS A 497 -0.04 -17.43 15.92
C LYS A 497 -0.68 -17.89 14.60
N ILE A 498 -0.86 -17.00 13.63
CA ILE A 498 -1.37 -17.34 12.29
C ILE A 498 -0.47 -18.36 11.60
N GLY A 499 0.84 -18.12 11.56
CA GLY A 499 1.81 -19.03 10.93
C GLY A 499 1.78 -20.43 11.55
N ARG A 500 1.73 -20.52 12.89
CA ARG A 500 1.60 -21.80 13.59
C ARG A 500 0.33 -22.55 13.20
N ARG A 501 -0.83 -21.87 13.23
CA ARG A 501 -2.12 -22.45 12.83
C ARG A 501 -2.06 -22.98 11.39
N ILE A 502 -1.51 -22.20 10.47
CA ILE A 502 -1.31 -22.61 9.07
C ILE A 502 -0.39 -23.84 8.95
N SER A 503 0.73 -23.87 9.68
CA SER A 503 1.64 -25.03 9.66
C SER A 503 0.98 -26.31 10.18
N ASN A 504 0.02 -26.18 11.10
CA ASN A 504 -0.77 -27.28 11.66
C ASN A 504 -2.03 -27.61 10.84
N ASN A 505 -2.26 -26.93 9.71
CA ASN A 505 -3.47 -27.04 8.89
C ASN A 505 -4.78 -26.68 9.63
N GLU A 506 -4.70 -25.83 10.66
CA GLU A 506 -5.85 -25.35 11.41
C GLU A 506 -6.67 -24.33 10.60
N GLU A 507 -7.94 -24.17 10.97
CA GLU A 507 -8.86 -23.23 10.31
C GLU A 507 -8.45 -21.78 10.53
N GLY A 508 -8.90 -20.90 9.63
CA GLY A 508 -8.80 -19.44 9.73
C GLY A 508 -9.89 -18.80 10.58
N ASP A 509 -10.14 -17.52 10.31
CA ASP A 509 -11.24 -16.79 10.92
C ASP A 509 -12.60 -17.40 10.52
N SER A 510 -13.63 -17.17 11.32
CA SER A 510 -14.97 -17.62 10.96
C SER A 510 -15.53 -16.73 9.85
N ILE A 511 -16.35 -17.31 8.96
CA ILE A 511 -17.01 -16.54 7.89
C ILE A 511 -17.82 -15.40 8.52
N GLU A 512 -18.57 -15.69 9.58
CA GLU A 512 -19.36 -14.69 10.31
C GLU A 512 -18.50 -13.53 10.84
N SER A 513 -17.37 -13.81 11.49
CA SER A 513 -16.48 -12.76 12.00
C SER A 513 -15.93 -11.85 10.90
N ILE A 514 -15.63 -12.40 9.73
CA ILE A 514 -15.15 -11.63 8.56
C ILE A 514 -16.27 -10.75 8.04
N LEU A 515 -17.47 -11.31 7.83
CA LEU A 515 -18.61 -10.59 7.26
C LEU A 515 -19.13 -9.50 8.20
N ILE A 516 -19.27 -9.78 9.50
CA ILE A 516 -19.74 -8.78 10.47
C ILE A 516 -18.77 -7.60 10.53
N SER A 517 -17.47 -7.87 10.67
CA SER A 517 -16.43 -6.83 10.75
C SER A 517 -16.35 -6.00 9.45
N ALA A 518 -16.34 -6.66 8.29
CA ALA A 518 -16.29 -5.98 7.01
C ALA A 518 -17.56 -5.15 6.73
N LYS A 519 -18.75 -5.71 6.99
CA LYS A 519 -20.02 -5.05 6.71
C LYS A 519 -20.18 -3.77 7.51
N ILE A 520 -19.94 -3.78 8.83
CA ILE A 520 -20.11 -2.57 9.64
C ILE A 520 -19.13 -1.47 9.22
N MET A 521 -17.91 -1.81 8.80
CA MET A 521 -16.95 -0.85 8.29
C MET A 521 -17.43 -0.21 6.99
N LEU A 522 -18.03 -1.01 6.08
CA LEU A 522 -18.63 -0.49 4.85
C LEU A 522 -19.83 0.41 5.17
N ASP A 523 -20.74 -0.02 6.05
CA ASP A 523 -21.93 0.75 6.44
C ASP A 523 -21.53 2.14 7.00
N LEU A 524 -20.50 2.18 7.86
CA LEU A 524 -19.98 3.44 8.43
C LEU A 524 -19.27 4.30 7.38
N GLU A 525 -18.50 3.69 6.47
CA GLU A 525 -17.81 4.43 5.42
C GLU A 525 -18.79 5.04 4.40
N GLU A 526 -19.87 4.35 4.02
CA GLU A 526 -20.90 4.93 3.14
C GLU A 526 -21.54 6.18 3.79
N LYS A 527 -21.92 6.10 5.07
CA LYS A 527 -22.42 7.26 5.83
C LYS A 527 -21.39 8.40 5.87
N LEU A 528 -20.10 8.08 6.07
CA LEU A 528 -19.03 9.10 6.08
C LEU A 528 -18.83 9.74 4.70
N GLN A 529 -18.92 8.96 3.63
CA GLN A 529 -18.81 9.47 2.26
C GLN A 529 -19.92 10.48 1.92
N GLU A 530 -21.15 10.20 2.36
CA GLU A 530 -22.28 11.14 2.24
C GLU A 530 -21.99 12.45 2.98
N MET A 531 -21.53 12.37 4.23
CA MET A 531 -21.18 13.55 5.04
C MET A 531 -20.04 14.37 4.43
N LYS A 532 -19.11 13.72 3.71
CA LYS A 532 -18.02 14.39 2.99
C LYS A 532 -18.42 14.91 1.62
N GLY A 533 -19.65 14.65 1.16
CA GLY A 533 -20.13 15.05 -0.17
C GLY A 533 -19.35 14.39 -1.31
N TRP A 534 -18.82 13.17 -1.11
CA TRP A 534 -17.99 12.52 -2.12
C TRP A 534 -18.77 11.90 -3.28
N GLY A 535 -20.07 11.64 -3.11
CA GLY A 535 -20.91 11.04 -4.15
C GLY A 535 -20.35 9.71 -4.66
N ASP A 536 -20.25 9.55 -5.97
CA ASP A 536 -19.75 8.35 -6.66
C ASP A 536 -18.21 8.29 -6.81
N LYS A 537 -17.46 9.14 -6.08
CA LYS A 537 -15.99 9.28 -6.20
C LYS A 537 -15.27 7.93 -6.18
N TYR A 538 -15.59 7.05 -5.23
CA TYR A 538 -14.96 5.72 -5.14
C TYR A 538 -15.33 4.83 -6.33
N LYS A 539 -16.60 4.81 -6.76
CA LYS A 539 -17.07 3.97 -7.87
C LYS A 539 -16.33 4.32 -9.17
N ARG A 540 -16.28 5.61 -9.52
CA ARG A 540 -15.53 6.09 -10.70
C ARG A 540 -14.03 5.79 -10.61
N ALA A 541 -13.45 5.90 -9.41
CA ALA A 541 -12.05 5.58 -9.19
C ALA A 541 -11.76 4.08 -9.34
N LYS A 542 -12.63 3.22 -8.80
CA LYS A 542 -12.56 1.76 -8.96
C LYS A 542 -12.65 1.36 -10.42
N GLU A 543 -13.60 1.93 -11.17
CA GLU A 543 -13.75 1.70 -12.60
C GLU A 543 -12.50 2.13 -13.38
N LYS A 544 -11.97 3.32 -13.11
CA LYS A 544 -10.76 3.83 -13.78
C LYS A 544 -9.52 3.00 -13.43
N PHE A 545 -9.40 2.52 -12.20
CA PHE A 545 -8.35 1.58 -11.83
C PHE A 545 -8.46 0.31 -12.68
N TRP A 546 -9.64 -0.34 -12.69
CA TRP A 546 -9.84 -1.60 -13.40
C TRP A 546 -9.75 -1.49 -14.92
N SER A 547 -9.93 -0.31 -15.51
CA SER A 547 -9.77 -0.12 -16.96
C SER A 547 -8.33 -0.32 -17.45
N TYR A 548 -7.33 -0.31 -16.56
CA TYR A 548 -5.94 -0.59 -16.94
C TYR A 548 -5.60 -2.10 -16.92
N PHE A 549 -6.40 -2.92 -16.22
CA PHE A 549 -6.11 -4.34 -15.97
C PHE A 549 -7.10 -5.31 -16.63
N LYS A 550 -8.22 -4.81 -17.14
CA LYS A 550 -9.16 -5.54 -18.00
C LYS A 550 -8.68 -5.45 -19.45
#